data_AF-A0A6G3SC86-F1
#
_entry.id   AF-A0A6G3SC86-F1
#
_cell.length_a   1.000
_cell.length_b   1.000
_cell.length_c   1.000
_cell.angle_alpha   90.00
_cell.angle_beta   90.00
_cell.angle_gamma   90.00
#
_symmetry.space_group_name_H-M   'P 1'
#
loop_
_entity.id
_entity.type
_entity.pdbx_description
1 polymer ?
#
loop_
_entity_poly.entity_id
_entity_poly.type
_entity_poly.pdbx_seq_one_letter_code
_entity_poly.pdbx_strand_id
1 'polypeptide(L)'
;MRRMSGTRDARSPMEPPPPPRVAVLTVTHNRCATALAALDALAAQHGLPPDTRVRVHLVDAGSHDGTPEAVRRAHPGVQVTVAGPDVLWGQGMRLASRNSRAAGSPAPTHQL
;
A
#
# COMPACT_ATOMS: atom_id res chain seq x y z
N MET A 1 16.47 -37.54 -47.19
CA MET A 1 16.55 -37.92 -45.76
C MET A 1 16.48 -36.65 -44.91
N ARG A 2 15.31 -36.27 -44.38
CA ARG A 2 15.13 -35.12 -43.48
C ARG A 2 15.13 -35.62 -42.04
N ARG A 3 16.07 -35.18 -41.20
CA ARG A 3 15.95 -35.33 -39.74
C ARG A 3 15.47 -34.00 -39.17
N MET A 4 14.20 -34.00 -38.75
CA MET A 4 13.68 -33.08 -37.76
C MET A 4 14.33 -33.43 -36.42
N SER A 5 14.83 -32.42 -35.70
CA SER A 5 14.85 -32.40 -34.24
C SER A 5 15.19 -30.98 -33.80
N GLY A 6 14.17 -30.11 -33.83
CA GLY A 6 14.16 -28.94 -32.97
C GLY A 6 13.83 -29.44 -31.57
N THR A 7 14.83 -29.48 -30.71
CA THR A 7 14.66 -29.62 -29.26
C THR A 7 13.71 -28.52 -28.80
N ARG A 8 12.52 -28.90 -28.35
CA ARG A 8 11.64 -28.01 -27.59
C ARG A 8 12.42 -27.62 -26.33
N ASP A 9 12.71 -26.34 -26.22
CA ASP A 9 13.27 -25.73 -25.02
C ASP A 9 12.36 -26.09 -23.84
N ALA A 10 12.85 -26.97 -22.97
CA ALA A 10 12.18 -27.34 -21.75
C ALA A 10 12.24 -26.10 -20.87
N ARG A 11 11.12 -25.36 -20.81
CA ARG A 11 10.94 -24.21 -19.90
C ARG A 11 11.54 -24.57 -18.54
N SER A 12 12.66 -23.93 -18.20
CA SER A 12 13.25 -23.98 -16.86
C SER A 12 12.15 -23.79 -15.82
N PRO A 13 12.18 -24.46 -14.66
CA PRO A 13 11.17 -24.25 -13.63
C PRO A 13 11.19 -22.77 -13.29
N MET A 14 10.14 -22.08 -13.71
CA MET A 14 10.06 -20.63 -13.61
C MET A 14 10.05 -20.29 -12.13
N GLU A 15 11.09 -19.62 -11.65
CA GLU A 15 11.17 -19.17 -10.27
C GLU A 15 9.91 -18.38 -9.94
N PRO A 16 9.25 -18.63 -8.79
CA PRO A 16 8.05 -17.89 -8.42
C PRO A 16 8.38 -16.39 -8.40
N PRO A 17 7.43 -15.53 -8.83
CA PRO A 17 7.65 -14.09 -8.78
C PRO A 17 7.95 -13.66 -7.34
N PRO A 18 8.73 -12.58 -7.15
CA PRO A 18 9.03 -12.08 -5.82
C PRO A 18 7.75 -11.72 -5.06
N PRO A 19 7.77 -11.77 -3.72
CA PRO A 19 6.58 -11.51 -2.92
C PRO A 19 6.03 -10.09 -3.17
N PRO A 20 4.69 -9.91 -3.18
CA PRO A 20 4.09 -8.61 -3.46
C PRO A 20 4.46 -7.54 -2.42
N ARG A 21 4.57 -6.30 -2.89
CA ARG A 21 4.70 -5.09 -2.07
C ARG A 21 3.50 -4.20 -2.33
N VAL A 22 2.55 -4.19 -1.41
CA VAL A 22 1.28 -3.47 -1.54
C VAL A 22 1.35 -2.16 -0.79
N ALA A 23 1.13 -1.06 -1.49
CA ALA A 23 0.90 0.24 -0.88
C ALA A 23 -0.62 0.50 -0.81
N VAL A 24 -1.15 0.61 0.39
CA VAL A 24 -2.54 1.00 0.63
C VAL A 24 -2.60 2.51 0.77
N LEU A 25 -3.41 3.16 -0.07
CA LEU A 25 -3.55 4.59 -0.14
C LEU A 25 -4.90 4.99 0.46
N THR A 26 -4.90 5.91 1.41
CA THR A 26 -6.16 6.38 2.00
C THR A 26 -6.10 7.86 2.32
N VAL A 27 -7.26 8.51 2.26
CA VAL A 27 -7.45 9.91 2.64
C VAL A 27 -8.54 9.96 3.70
N THR A 28 -8.31 10.70 4.77
CA THR A 28 -9.26 10.86 5.87
C THR A 28 -9.46 12.34 6.22
N HIS A 29 -10.64 12.66 6.76
CA HIS A 29 -10.97 13.97 7.33
C HIS A 29 -12.05 13.77 8.39
N ASN A 30 -11.76 14.12 9.65
CA ASN A 30 -12.66 14.03 10.80
C ASN A 30 -13.37 12.67 10.92
N ARG A 31 -12.61 11.58 10.81
CA ARG A 31 -13.14 10.19 10.80
C ARG A 31 -12.30 9.28 11.69
N CYS A 32 -11.90 9.76 12.87
CA CYS A 32 -10.98 9.04 13.75
C CYS A 32 -11.41 7.59 14.01
N ALA A 33 -12.64 7.36 14.48
CA ALA A 33 -13.13 6.01 14.79
C ALA A 33 -13.16 5.09 13.56
N THR A 34 -13.64 5.59 12.42
CA THR A 34 -13.70 4.80 11.17
C THR A 34 -12.30 4.50 10.63
N ALA A 35 -11.38 5.47 10.70
CA ALA A 35 -10.01 5.29 10.26
C ALA A 35 -9.30 4.21 11.08
N LEU A 36 -9.43 4.25 12.41
CA LEU A 36 -8.87 3.22 13.29
C LEU A 36 -9.48 1.85 13.01
N ALA A 37 -10.81 1.75 12.93
CA ALA A 37 -11.48 0.47 12.66
C ALA A 37 -11.04 -0.14 11.31
N ALA A 38 -10.85 0.68 10.28
CA ALA A 38 -10.36 0.21 8.98
C ALA A 38 -8.90 -0.27 9.04
N LEU A 39 -8.05 0.43 9.80
CA LEU A 39 -6.65 0.03 9.99
C LEU A 39 -6.51 -1.22 10.86
N ASP A 40 -7.34 -1.38 11.89
CA ASP A 40 -7.45 -2.60 12.68
C ASP A 40 -7.86 -3.80 11.81
N ALA A 41 -8.88 -3.62 10.97
CA ALA A 41 -9.32 -4.65 10.03
C ALA A 41 -8.24 -5.03 9.01
N LEU A 42 -7.53 -4.03 8.48
CA LEU A 42 -6.40 -4.25 7.56
C LEU A 42 -5.24 -4.98 8.26
N ALA A 43 -4.95 -4.65 9.53
CA ALA A 43 -3.89 -5.30 10.28
C ALA A 43 -4.24 -6.75 10.66
N ALA A 44 -5.51 -7.04 10.92
CA ALA A 44 -6.02 -8.38 11.24
C ALA A 44 -6.27 -9.26 10.01
N GLN A 45 -6.08 -8.73 8.80
CA GLN A 45 -6.33 -9.47 7.57
C GLN A 45 -5.42 -10.69 7.43
N HIS A 46 -5.89 -11.67 6.68
CA HIS A 46 -5.21 -12.93 6.44
C HIS A 46 -5.45 -13.40 5.00
N GLY A 47 -4.70 -14.41 4.55
CA GLY A 47 -4.83 -14.99 3.20
C GLY A 47 -4.01 -14.29 2.11
N LEU A 48 -3.10 -13.37 2.47
CA LEU A 48 -2.12 -12.86 1.53
C LEU A 48 -1.06 -13.91 1.17
N PRO A 49 -0.47 -13.85 -0.04
CA PRO A 49 0.70 -14.66 -0.37
C PRO A 49 1.82 -14.49 0.67
N PRO A 50 2.62 -15.54 0.93
CA PRO A 50 3.75 -15.46 1.86
C PRO A 50 4.67 -14.27 1.55
N ASP A 51 5.22 -13.68 2.62
CA ASP A 51 6.12 -12.53 2.56
C ASP A 51 5.58 -11.25 1.92
N THR A 52 4.27 -11.20 1.61
CA THR A 52 3.63 -9.95 1.15
C THR A 52 3.88 -8.83 2.16
N ARG A 53 4.43 -7.72 1.67
CA ARG A 53 4.65 -6.52 2.49
C ARG A 53 3.56 -5.51 2.21
N VAL A 54 2.78 -5.18 3.23
CA VAL A 54 1.75 -4.13 3.16
C VAL A 54 2.29 -2.88 3.85
N ARG A 55 2.14 -1.72 3.21
CA ARG A 55 2.45 -0.41 3.80
C ARG A 55 1.29 0.54 3.55
N VAL A 56 0.87 1.25 4.58
CA VAL A 56 -0.25 2.19 4.51
C VAL A 56 0.29 3.61 4.43
N HIS A 57 -0.23 4.37 3.47
CA HIS A 57 0.02 5.79 3.28
C HIS A 57 -1.29 6.54 3.46
N LEU A 58 -1.48 7.10 4.64
CA LEU A 58 -2.67 7.86 5.01
C LEU A 58 -2.38 9.35 4.85
N VAL A 59 -3.23 10.03 4.08
CA VAL A 59 -3.25 11.49 4.01
C VAL A 59 -4.42 11.99 4.85
N ASP A 60 -4.13 12.80 5.85
CA ASP A 60 -5.13 13.52 6.62
C ASP A 60 -5.40 14.88 5.94
N ALA A 61 -6.63 15.13 5.53
CA ALA A 61 -7.04 16.36 4.84
C ALA A 61 -7.48 17.44 5.83
N GLY A 62 -6.66 17.72 6.85
CA GLY A 62 -6.91 18.75 7.84
C GLY A 62 -8.00 18.38 8.85
N SER A 63 -7.87 17.21 9.49
CA SER A 63 -8.77 16.83 10.59
C SER A 63 -8.52 17.69 11.84
N HIS A 64 -9.59 17.93 12.60
CA HIS A 64 -9.59 18.67 13.86
C HIS A 64 -10.03 17.79 15.05
N ASP A 65 -10.41 16.53 14.79
CA ASP A 65 -10.88 15.56 15.77
C ASP A 65 -9.74 14.71 16.39
N GLY A 66 -8.48 15.02 16.08
CA GLY A 66 -7.32 14.27 16.53
C GLY A 66 -7.06 12.96 15.76
N THR A 67 -7.70 12.77 14.60
CA THR A 67 -7.46 11.61 13.71
C THR A 67 -5.96 11.32 13.50
N PRO A 68 -5.09 12.26 13.07
CA PRO A 68 -3.71 11.92 12.75
C PRO A 68 -2.91 11.46 13.99
N GLU A 69 -3.13 12.05 15.15
CA GLU A 69 -2.48 11.66 16.41
C GLU A 69 -2.94 10.27 16.85
N ALA A 70 -4.24 9.99 16.74
CA ALA A 70 -4.81 8.70 17.09
C ALA A 70 -4.26 7.58 16.19
N VAL A 71 -4.21 7.80 14.87
CA VAL A 71 -3.64 6.84 13.92
C VAL A 71 -2.17 6.57 14.20
N ARG A 72 -1.36 7.62 14.40
CA ARG A 72 0.09 7.45 14.69
C ARG A 72 0.32 6.65 15.97
N ARG A 73 -0.53 6.84 16.98
CA ARG A 73 -0.44 6.14 18.26
C ARG A 73 -0.87 4.67 18.16
N ALA A 74 -1.99 4.39 17.49
CA ALA A 74 -2.53 3.03 17.38
C ALA A 74 -1.82 2.18 16.32
N HIS A 75 -1.36 2.80 15.23
CA HIS A 75 -0.72 2.13 14.10
C HIS A 75 0.59 2.82 13.71
N PRO A 76 1.67 2.65 14.49
CA PRO A 76 2.95 3.35 14.25
C PRO A 76 3.61 2.99 12.91
N GLY A 77 3.21 1.89 12.26
CA GLY A 77 3.66 1.52 10.91
C GLY A 77 2.95 2.27 9.77
N VAL A 78 1.89 3.03 10.05
CA VAL A 78 1.17 3.83 9.05
C VAL A 78 1.92 5.13 8.79
N GLN A 79 2.17 5.44 7.52
CA GLN A 79 2.78 6.71 7.12
C GLN A 79 1.70 7.78 7.02
N VAL A 80 1.58 8.61 8.06
CA VAL A 80 0.58 9.68 8.14
C VAL A 80 1.16 11.01 7.63
N THR A 81 0.59 11.52 6.54
CA THR A 81 0.86 12.86 6.01
C THR A 81 -0.32 13.77 6.32
N VAL A 82 -0.10 14.84 7.09
CA VAL A 82 -1.14 15.86 7.33
C VAL A 82 -1.04 16.91 6.23
N ALA A 83 -2.17 17.15 5.56
CA ALA A 83 -2.35 18.16 4.54
C ALA A 83 -3.36 19.21 5.00
N GLY A 84 -3.44 20.34 4.28
CA GLY A 84 -4.38 21.41 4.60
C GLY A 84 -5.85 21.03 4.36
N PRO A 85 -6.80 21.79 4.93
CA PRO A 85 -8.24 21.51 4.83
C PRO A 85 -8.78 21.60 3.39
N ASP A 86 -8.05 22.27 2.49
CA ASP A 86 -8.44 22.43 1.09
C ASP A 86 -8.12 21.20 0.22
N VAL A 87 -7.47 20.17 0.80
CA VAL A 87 -7.12 18.95 0.07
C VAL A 87 -8.34 18.04 -0.06
N LEU A 88 -8.95 18.07 -1.25
CA LEU A 88 -9.99 17.13 -1.62
C LEU A 88 -9.43 15.72 -1.88
N TRP A 89 -10.31 14.72 -1.83
CA TRP A 89 -9.98 13.30 -1.99
C TRP A 89 -9.00 13.01 -3.13
N GLY A 90 -9.26 13.52 -4.34
CA GLY A 90 -8.41 13.25 -5.50
C GLY A 90 -6.98 13.80 -5.37
N GLN A 91 -6.82 14.96 -4.73
CA GLN A 91 -5.49 15.52 -4.44
C GLN A 91 -4.79 14.73 -3.34
N GLY A 92 -5.53 14.32 -2.30
CA GLY A 92 -5.03 13.45 -1.25
C GLY A 92 -4.54 12.10 -1.80
N MET A 93 -5.30 11.45 -2.69
CA MET A 93 -4.90 10.19 -3.32
C MET A 93 -3.64 10.34 -4.17
N ARG A 94 -3.50 11.43 -4.93
CA ARG A 94 -2.26 11.72 -5.67
C ARG A 94 -1.06 11.92 -4.74
N LEU A 95 -1.27 12.57 -3.60
CA LEU A 95 -0.24 12.74 -2.57
C LEU A 95 0.17 11.38 -1.95
N ALA A 96 -0.80 10.57 -1.52
CA ALA A 96 -0.54 9.22 -0.99
C ALA A 96 0.20 8.35 -2.02
N SER A 97 -0.26 8.37 -3.27
CA SER A 97 0.32 7.61 -4.38
C SER A 97 1.75 8.03 -4.71
N ARG A 98 2.06 9.33 -4.59
CA ARG A 98 3.43 9.85 -4.74
C ARG A 98 4.30 9.43 -3.55
N ASN A 99 3.80 9.59 -2.33
CA ASN A 99 4.53 9.25 -1.11
C ASN A 99 4.89 7.76 -1.06
N SER A 100 4.01 6.87 -1.54
CA SER A 100 4.31 5.44 -1.59
C SER A 100 5.39 5.06 -2.62
N ARG A 101 5.75 5.97 -3.53
CA ARG A 101 6.82 5.79 -4.52
C ARG A 101 8.08 6.61 -4.19
N ALA A 102 8.08 7.34 -3.08
CA ALA A 102 9.20 8.21 -2.72
C ALA A 102 10.49 7.38 -2.53
N ALA A 103 11.63 8.00 -2.85
CA ALA A 103 12.94 7.37 -2.75
C ALA A 103 13.25 6.91 -1.31
N GLY A 104 14.01 5.81 -1.16
CA GLY A 104 14.38 5.25 0.14
C GLY A 104 13.56 4.03 0.60
N SER A 105 12.68 3.51 -0.25
CA SER A 105 12.03 2.21 -0.05
C SER A 105 11.83 1.48 -1.38
N PRO A 106 11.78 0.13 -1.39
CA PRO A 106 11.47 -0.60 -2.60
C PRO A 106 10.11 -0.17 -3.15
N ALA A 107 10.04 0.10 -4.44
CA ALA A 107 8.79 0.49 -5.08
C ALA A 107 7.68 -0.57 -4.85
N PRO A 108 6.43 -0.13 -4.61
CA PRO A 108 5.32 -1.06 -4.49
C PRO A 108 5.10 -1.75 -5.84
N THR A 109 4.74 -3.03 -5.79
CA THR A 109 4.27 -3.76 -6.97
C THR A 109 2.80 -3.45 -7.25
N HIS A 110 2.03 -3.08 -6.21
CA HIS A 110 0.61 -2.74 -6.32
C HIS A 110 0.29 -1.51 -5.46
N GLN A 111 -0.60 -0.65 -5.96
CA GLN A 111 -1.24 0.41 -5.18
C GLN A 111 -2.74 0.13 -5.13
N LEU A 112 -3.32 0.22 -3.94
CA LEU A 112 -4.75 0.02 -3.67
C LEU A 112 -5.32 1.26 -3.00
#